data_AF-A0AAU7KL41-F1
#
_entry.id   AF-A0AAU7KL41-F1
#
_cell.length_a   1.000
_cell.length_b   1.000
_cell.length_c   1.000
_cell.angle_alpha   90.00
_cell.angle_beta   90.00
_cell.angle_gamma   90.00
#
_symmetry.space_group_name_H-M   'P 1'
#
loop_
_entity.id
_entity.type
_entity.pdbx_description
1 polymer ?
#
loop_
_entity_poly.entity_id
_entity_poly.type
_entity_poly.pdbx_seq_one_letter_code
_entity_poly.pdbx_strand_id
1 'polypeptide(L)'
;MIHQDLVAIEHALTLANRGDTSWLCTRLDTPAPAFPHLSVTSDADGPGYAGQPILLTQARGGGACLVNIDNNANDGTPCLVERLSPSSETLVHLEVIHATLAGQPSLIRRVSLGSTSMNLQRPTPTSPLVQIGDDVVEVLIQPALRLVLTGHSPVNADLARQGQRLGFEVILCAPDHPDTHHSTAPLPAGVEFQRAPAAPFLRGGGGHRRTLVMDATDASAIVRASREACCHGYLAMADIDPRRAANWLYDGWHSLRTSPTV
;
A
#
# COMPACT_ATOMS: atom_id res chain seq x y z
N MET A 1 -6.65 -3.82 -7.05
CA MET A 1 -5.30 -3.49 -7.49
C MET A 1 -4.43 -3.97 -6.35
N ILE A 2 -3.39 -4.76 -6.62
CA ILE A 2 -2.33 -4.98 -5.61
C ILE A 2 -1.84 -3.58 -5.20
N HIS A 3 -1.55 -3.36 -3.92
CA HIS A 3 -1.08 -2.07 -3.45
C HIS A 3 0.08 -1.58 -4.33
N GLN A 4 -0.02 -0.39 -4.90
CA GLN A 4 0.89 0.03 -5.98
C GLN A 4 2.36 0.06 -5.54
N ASP A 5 2.62 0.35 -4.26
CA ASP A 5 3.97 0.30 -3.69
C ASP A 5 4.52 -1.14 -3.62
N LEU A 6 3.65 -2.12 -3.32
CA LEU A 6 4.03 -3.53 -3.33
C LEU A 6 4.40 -3.97 -4.76
N VAL A 7 3.58 -3.58 -5.76
CA VAL A 7 3.86 -3.85 -7.17
C VAL A 7 5.19 -3.23 -7.62
N ALA A 8 5.46 -1.99 -7.20
CA ALA A 8 6.71 -1.31 -7.52
C ALA A 8 7.92 -2.07 -6.95
N ILE A 9 7.85 -2.51 -5.70
CA ILE A 9 8.93 -3.28 -5.06
C ILE A 9 9.09 -4.68 -5.67
N GLU A 10 8.00 -5.37 -6.02
CA GLU A 10 8.06 -6.65 -6.76
C GLU A 10 8.71 -6.49 -8.14
N HIS A 11 8.44 -5.37 -8.82
CA HIS A 11 9.11 -5.04 -10.07
C HIS A 11 10.61 -4.78 -9.86
N ALA A 12 11.00 -4.02 -8.83
CA ALA A 12 12.41 -3.81 -8.49
C ALA A 12 13.13 -5.12 -8.16
N LEU A 13 12.50 -6.01 -7.37
CA LEU A 13 13.03 -7.35 -7.08
C LEU A 13 13.20 -8.17 -8.35
N THR A 14 12.24 -8.11 -9.26
CA THR A 14 12.32 -8.83 -10.55
C THR A 14 13.50 -8.37 -11.39
N LEU A 15 13.72 -7.05 -11.49
CA LEU A 15 14.86 -6.47 -12.19
C LEU A 15 16.19 -6.85 -11.51
N ALA A 16 16.27 -6.68 -10.18
CA ALA A 16 17.48 -7.00 -9.44
C ALA A 16 17.86 -8.49 -9.54
N ASN A 17 16.88 -9.41 -9.48
CA ASN A 17 17.10 -10.85 -9.66
C ASN A 17 17.57 -11.23 -11.07
N ARG A 18 17.30 -10.40 -12.08
CA ARG A 18 17.82 -10.56 -13.45
C ARG A 18 19.23 -10.00 -13.62
N GLY A 19 19.76 -9.30 -12.61
CA GLY A 19 21.01 -8.57 -12.74
C GLY A 19 20.84 -7.20 -13.41
N ASP A 20 19.63 -6.65 -13.43
CA ASP A 20 19.34 -5.35 -14.03
C ASP A 20 19.37 -4.24 -12.99
N THR A 21 19.94 -3.10 -13.37
CA THR A 21 19.84 -1.85 -12.58
C THR A 21 18.44 -1.25 -12.77
N SER A 22 17.91 -0.63 -11.72
CA SER A 22 16.61 0.03 -11.75
C SER A 22 16.67 1.40 -11.08
N TRP A 23 15.68 2.24 -11.39
CA TRP A 23 15.46 3.50 -10.69
C TRP A 23 14.27 3.34 -9.75
N LEU A 24 14.48 3.60 -8.46
CA LEU A 24 13.42 3.69 -7.47
C LEU A 24 13.15 5.16 -7.17
N CYS A 25 11.91 5.58 -7.41
CA CYS A 25 11.44 6.94 -7.14
C CYS A 25 10.43 6.88 -5.99
N THR A 26 10.74 7.54 -4.88
CA THR A 26 9.88 7.64 -3.70
C THR A 26 9.36 9.06 -3.57
N ARG A 27 8.05 9.24 -3.70
CA ARG A 27 7.40 10.52 -3.45
C ARG A 27 7.40 10.83 -1.94
N LEU A 28 7.84 12.04 -1.59
CA LEU A 28 8.12 12.45 -0.21
C LEU A 28 7.10 13.40 0.41
N ASP A 29 6.05 13.78 -0.33
CA ASP A 29 4.91 14.47 0.25
C ASP A 29 4.02 13.50 1.05
N THR A 30 3.07 14.06 1.80
CA THR A 30 2.09 13.24 2.51
C THR A 30 1.28 12.47 1.48
N PRO A 31 1.16 11.14 1.57
CA PRO A 31 0.43 10.35 0.58
C PRO A 31 -0.95 10.93 0.34
N ALA A 32 -1.18 11.39 -0.87
CA ALA A 32 -2.53 11.39 -1.40
C ALA A 32 -2.82 9.96 -1.85
N PRO A 33 -3.92 9.34 -1.39
CA PRO A 33 -4.23 7.93 -1.65
C PRO A 33 -4.41 7.56 -3.14
N ALA A 34 -4.51 8.55 -4.02
CA ALA A 34 -4.67 8.38 -5.47
C ALA A 34 -3.34 8.18 -6.23
N PHE A 35 -2.18 8.32 -5.57
CA PHE A 35 -0.87 8.22 -6.22
C PHE A 35 0.07 7.29 -5.43
N PRO A 36 0.82 6.42 -6.12
CA PRO A 36 1.71 5.46 -5.45
C PRO A 36 2.81 6.19 -4.71
N HIS A 37 3.25 5.76 -3.54
CA HIS A 37 4.49 6.34 -3.00
C HIS A 37 5.71 5.98 -3.81
N LEU A 38 5.72 4.77 -4.36
CA LEU A 38 6.87 4.19 -5.03
C LEU A 38 6.60 4.00 -6.52
N SER A 39 7.60 4.33 -7.34
CA SER A 39 7.62 4.03 -8.76
C SER A 39 8.97 3.42 -9.11
N VAL A 40 8.96 2.42 -9.99
CA VAL A 40 10.17 1.72 -10.43
C VAL A 40 10.21 1.65 -11.94
N THR A 41 11.35 2.06 -12.50
CA THR A 41 11.64 2.00 -13.93
C THR A 41 12.97 1.28 -14.18
N SER A 42 13.16 0.75 -15.39
CA SER A 42 14.43 0.13 -15.76
C SER A 42 15.52 1.20 -15.94
N ASP A 43 16.79 0.81 -15.86
CA ASP A 43 17.89 1.75 -16.12
C ASP A 43 17.85 2.36 -17.53
N ALA A 44 17.34 1.60 -18.52
CA ALA A 44 17.21 2.04 -19.91
C ALA A 44 16.13 3.12 -20.10
N ASP A 45 15.05 3.04 -19.33
CA ASP A 45 13.96 4.03 -19.36
C ASP A 45 14.32 5.31 -18.59
N GLY A 46 15.37 5.26 -17.77
CA GLY A 46 15.75 6.34 -16.87
C GLY A 46 14.77 6.49 -15.69
N PRO A 47 14.99 7.46 -14.80
CA PRO A 47 14.12 7.68 -13.65
C PRO A 47 12.75 8.20 -14.07
N GLY A 48 11.70 7.62 -13.50
CA GLY A 48 10.33 8.03 -13.77
C GLY A 48 9.39 7.72 -12.62
N TYR A 49 8.38 8.56 -12.46
CA TYR A 49 7.37 8.43 -11.44
C TYR A 49 5.96 8.44 -12.05
N ALA A 50 5.14 7.44 -11.70
CA ALA A 50 3.78 7.28 -12.20
C ALA A 50 3.66 7.37 -13.74
N GLY A 51 4.65 6.81 -14.45
CA GLY A 51 4.71 6.82 -15.92
C GLY A 51 5.19 8.13 -16.56
N GLN A 52 5.59 9.14 -15.76
CA GLN A 52 6.19 10.37 -16.24
C GLN A 52 7.72 10.36 -16.01
N PRO A 53 8.53 10.80 -16.99
CA PRO A 53 9.97 10.89 -16.80
C PRO A 53 10.34 11.99 -15.81
N ILE A 54 11.34 11.74 -14.97
CA ILE A 54 11.94 12.74 -14.08
C ILE A 54 13.22 13.24 -14.73
N LEU A 55 13.31 14.56 -14.95
CA LEU A 55 14.53 15.19 -15.47
C LEU A 55 15.55 15.33 -14.34
N LEU A 56 16.62 14.53 -14.38
CA LEU A 56 17.79 14.75 -13.54
C LEU A 56 18.65 15.87 -14.15
N THR A 57 18.54 17.08 -13.62
CA THR A 57 19.42 18.21 -13.99
C THR A 57 20.85 18.02 -13.50
N GLN A 58 21.07 17.15 -12.50
CA GLN A 58 22.38 16.72 -12.02
C GLN A 58 22.48 15.19 -12.06
N ALA A 59 23.03 14.65 -13.15
CA ALA A 59 23.40 13.24 -13.26
C ALA A 59 24.91 13.11 -13.33
N ARG A 60 25.50 12.24 -12.49
CA ARG A 60 26.59 11.31 -12.86
C ARG A 60 27.11 10.42 -11.73
N GLY A 61 26.75 10.67 -10.48
CA GLY A 61 27.37 10.01 -9.33
C GLY A 61 26.65 8.78 -8.76
N GLY A 62 25.78 8.06 -9.49
CA GLY A 62 25.22 6.76 -9.06
C GLY A 62 24.47 6.69 -7.72
N GLY A 63 24.26 7.81 -7.02
CA GLY A 63 23.67 7.87 -5.68
C GLY A 63 22.26 8.46 -5.65
N ALA A 64 21.66 8.44 -4.48
CA ALA A 64 20.34 9.00 -4.22
C ALA A 64 20.32 10.53 -4.32
N CYS A 65 19.27 11.11 -4.89
CA CYS A 65 19.09 12.57 -4.94
C CYS A 65 17.64 12.99 -4.70
N LEU A 66 17.47 14.25 -4.30
CA LEU A 66 16.16 14.88 -4.18
C LEU A 66 15.89 15.71 -5.43
N VAL A 67 14.72 15.50 -6.02
CA VAL A 67 14.23 16.22 -7.20
C VAL A 67 12.75 16.48 -7.06
N ASN A 68 12.21 17.43 -7.82
CA ASN A 68 10.77 17.66 -7.88
C ASN A 68 10.17 16.90 -9.07
N ILE A 69 9.05 16.20 -8.85
CA ILE A 69 8.36 15.44 -9.91
C ILE A 69 7.93 16.39 -11.04
N ASP A 70 7.38 17.54 -10.66
CA ASP A 70 6.99 18.60 -11.58
C ASP A 70 8.10 19.63 -11.69
N ASN A 71 9.03 19.40 -12.62
CA ASN A 71 10.19 20.27 -12.88
C ASN A 71 9.85 21.71 -13.32
N ASN A 72 8.57 22.08 -13.38
CA ASN A 72 8.07 23.34 -13.95
C ASN A 72 7.32 24.23 -12.94
N ALA A 73 7.27 23.87 -11.65
CA ALA A 73 6.61 24.68 -10.63
C ALA A 73 7.55 24.99 -9.46
N ASN A 74 7.49 26.22 -8.95
CA ASN A 74 8.12 26.65 -7.70
C ASN A 74 7.58 25.89 -6.44
N ASP A 75 6.65 24.96 -6.63
CA ASP A 75 5.95 24.17 -5.60
C ASP A 75 5.88 22.68 -6.00
N GLY A 76 6.93 22.18 -6.67
CA GLY A 76 6.99 20.81 -7.14
C GLY A 76 7.05 19.80 -6.00
N THR A 77 6.40 18.65 -6.18
CA THR A 77 6.39 17.58 -5.18
C THR A 77 7.77 16.92 -5.04
N PRO A 78 8.38 16.89 -3.84
CA PRO A 78 9.70 16.29 -3.66
C PRO A 78 9.66 14.78 -3.86
N CYS A 79 10.68 14.27 -4.53
CA CYS A 79 10.89 12.86 -4.86
C CYS A 79 12.34 12.49 -4.58
N LEU A 80 12.51 11.41 -3.82
CA LEU A 80 13.78 10.74 -3.66
C LEU A 80 13.97 9.81 -4.86
N VAL A 81 15.00 10.07 -5.66
CA VAL A 81 15.35 9.26 -6.83
C VAL A 81 16.64 8.51 -6.56
N GLU A 82 16.59 7.20 -6.74
CA GLU A 82 17.68 6.29 -6.39
C GLU A 82 17.96 5.35 -7.56
N ARG A 83 19.23 5.17 -7.89
CA ARG A 83 19.67 4.17 -8.85
C ARG A 83 20.13 2.92 -8.09
N LEU A 84 19.35 1.85 -8.19
CA LEU A 84 19.58 0.61 -7.47
C LEU A 84 20.33 -0.39 -8.36
N SER A 85 21.60 -0.64 -8.04
CA SER A 85 22.36 -1.73 -8.65
C SER A 85 21.90 -3.09 -8.09
N PRO A 86 21.95 -4.17 -8.89
CA PRO A 86 21.49 -5.51 -8.52
C PRO A 86 22.49 -6.24 -7.61
N SER A 87 22.83 -5.64 -6.47
CA SER A 87 23.71 -6.24 -5.48
C SER A 87 22.92 -7.10 -4.49
N SER A 88 23.61 -8.00 -3.77
CA SER A 88 22.99 -8.75 -2.67
C SER A 88 22.43 -7.85 -1.57
N GLU A 89 23.09 -6.70 -1.32
CA GLU A 89 22.60 -5.70 -0.37
C GLU A 89 21.28 -5.08 -0.83
N THR A 90 21.18 -4.69 -2.11
CA THR A 90 19.94 -4.18 -2.70
C THR A 90 18.81 -5.21 -2.64
N LEU A 91 19.10 -6.47 -2.96
CA LEU A 91 18.11 -7.55 -2.92
C LEU A 91 17.55 -7.74 -1.51
N VAL A 92 18.43 -7.89 -0.50
CA VAL A 92 18.02 -8.01 0.91
C VAL A 92 17.20 -6.80 1.35
N HIS A 93 17.62 -5.60 0.96
CA HIS A 93 16.91 -4.37 1.30
C HIS A 93 15.49 -4.34 0.71
N LEU A 94 15.35 -4.68 -0.58
CA LEU A 94 14.05 -4.75 -1.26
C LEU A 94 13.16 -5.86 -0.70
N GLU A 95 13.71 -7.02 -0.33
CA GLU A 95 12.96 -8.12 0.31
C GLU A 95 12.39 -7.71 1.66
N VAL A 96 13.14 -6.98 2.49
CA VAL A 96 12.66 -6.49 3.78
C VAL A 96 11.57 -5.43 3.61
N ILE A 97 11.71 -4.55 2.60
CA ILE A 97 10.66 -3.58 2.25
C ILE A 97 9.40 -4.32 1.76
N HIS A 98 9.54 -5.30 0.87
CA HIS A 98 8.44 -6.14 0.38
C HIS A 98 7.70 -6.81 1.54
N ALA A 99 8.44 -7.47 2.43
CA ALA A 99 7.86 -8.13 3.60
C ALA A 99 7.09 -7.14 4.50
N THR A 100 7.63 -5.93 4.69
CA THR A 100 6.96 -4.85 5.45
C THR A 100 5.65 -4.46 4.80
N LEU A 101 5.66 -4.16 3.49
CA LEU A 101 4.46 -3.82 2.72
C LEU A 101 3.44 -4.96 2.74
N ALA A 102 3.89 -6.21 2.73
CA ALA A 102 3.05 -7.41 2.79
C ALA A 102 2.45 -7.70 4.18
N GLY A 103 2.82 -6.96 5.23
CA GLY A 103 2.22 -7.08 6.56
C GLY A 103 3.18 -7.19 7.74
N GLN A 104 4.50 -7.27 7.50
CA GLN A 104 5.49 -7.30 8.58
C GLN A 104 5.61 -5.95 9.29
N PRO A 105 6.23 -5.89 10.49
CA PRO A 105 6.34 -4.65 11.26
C PRO A 105 6.98 -3.50 10.47
N SER A 106 6.44 -2.29 10.67
CA SER A 106 6.94 -1.07 10.04
C SER A 106 8.43 -0.84 10.30
N LEU A 107 9.09 -0.17 9.37
CA LEU A 107 10.50 0.20 9.42
C LEU A 107 10.71 1.65 8.97
N ILE A 108 11.81 2.26 9.41
CA ILE A 108 12.31 3.50 8.82
C ILE A 108 13.38 3.11 7.81
N ARG A 109 13.18 3.51 6.56
CA ARG A 109 14.16 3.42 5.50
C ARG A 109 14.93 4.73 5.45
N ARG A 110 16.22 4.67 5.74
CA ARG A 110 17.13 5.80 5.76
C ARG A 110 18.03 5.75 4.52
N VAL A 111 18.05 6.82 3.74
CA VAL A 111 18.83 6.92 2.50
C VAL A 111 19.74 8.13 2.57
N SER A 112 21.04 7.90 2.41
CA SER A 112 22.03 8.97 2.38
C SER A 112 22.13 9.57 0.98
N LEU A 113 21.84 10.87 0.88
CA LEU A 113 21.90 11.63 -0.38
C LEU A 113 23.33 11.69 -0.90
N GLY A 114 23.49 11.64 -2.23
CA GLY A 114 24.79 11.59 -2.91
C GLY A 114 25.51 10.24 -2.81
N SER A 115 24.94 9.24 -2.13
CA SER A 115 25.53 7.90 -1.97
C SER A 115 24.53 6.80 -2.35
N THR A 116 25.00 5.55 -2.42
CA THR A 116 24.15 4.35 -2.53
C THR A 116 23.83 3.73 -1.17
N SER A 117 24.22 4.37 -0.07
CA SER A 117 24.06 3.82 1.28
C SER A 117 22.61 3.91 1.74
N MET A 118 22.06 2.75 2.10
CA MET A 118 20.70 2.61 2.62
C MET A 118 20.74 1.82 3.93
N ASN A 119 19.87 2.18 4.87
CA ASN A 119 19.76 1.49 6.15
C ASN A 119 18.29 1.33 6.55
N LEU A 120 18.00 0.27 7.30
CA LEU A 120 16.68 -0.03 7.84
C LEU A 120 16.74 0.05 9.37
N GLN A 121 15.83 0.80 9.96
CA GLN A 121 15.75 1.04 11.39
C GLN A 121 14.36 0.74 11.93
N ARG A 122 14.25 0.46 13.24
CA ARG A 122 12.94 0.32 13.88
C ARG A 122 12.32 1.69 14.14
N PRO A 123 11.03 1.88 13.85
CA PRO A 123 10.35 3.13 14.10
C PRO A 123 10.03 3.30 15.59
N THR A 124 9.87 4.55 16.00
CA THR A 124 9.29 4.92 17.28
C THR A 124 7.81 5.28 17.09
N PRO A 125 6.97 5.28 18.14
CA PRO A 125 5.55 5.65 18.01
C PRO A 125 5.31 7.07 17.46
N THR A 126 6.31 7.95 17.54
CA THR A 126 6.26 9.34 17.07
C THR A 126 7.07 9.58 15.80
N SER A 127 7.55 8.52 15.15
CA SER A 127 8.33 8.66 13.93
C SER A 127 7.47 9.29 12.81
N PRO A 128 7.94 10.35 12.15
CA PRO A 128 7.21 10.97 11.04
C PRO A 128 7.16 10.03 9.84
N LEU A 129 6.17 10.23 8.97
CA LEU A 129 6.06 9.46 7.71
C LEU A 129 7.25 9.71 6.80
N VAL A 130 7.68 10.97 6.72
CA VAL A 130 8.83 11.40 5.95
C VAL A 130 9.58 12.44 6.77
N GLN A 131 10.90 12.33 6.81
CA GLN A 131 11.79 13.35 7.34
C GLN A 131 12.91 13.60 6.32
N ILE A 132 13.00 14.84 5.86
CA ILE A 132 14.01 15.29 4.90
C ILE A 132 15.04 16.09 5.70
N GLY A 133 16.27 15.59 5.77
CA GLY A 133 17.44 16.32 6.27
C GLY A 133 18.35 16.76 5.12
N ASP A 134 19.49 17.37 5.48
CA ASP A 134 20.42 17.92 4.50
C ASP A 134 21.10 16.84 3.63
N ASP A 135 21.56 15.75 4.26
CA ASP A 135 22.29 14.65 3.59
C ASP A 135 21.57 13.30 3.69
N VAL A 136 20.35 13.28 4.25
CA VAL A 136 19.63 12.04 4.52
C VAL A 136 18.12 12.23 4.40
N VAL A 137 17.46 11.23 3.83
CA VAL A 137 16.00 11.12 3.80
C VAL A 137 15.59 9.88 4.57
N GLU A 138 14.64 10.04 5.49
CA GLU A 138 14.04 8.96 6.26
C GLU A 138 12.57 8.81 5.86
N VAL A 139 12.19 7.59 5.46
CA VAL A 139 10.83 7.25 5.03
C VAL A 139 10.30 6.11 5.89
N LEU A 140 9.17 6.32 6.56
CA LEU A 140 8.48 5.29 7.29
C LEU A 140 7.77 4.35 6.30
N ILE A 141 8.26 3.12 6.18
CA ILE A 141 7.61 2.06 5.42
C ILE A 141 6.66 1.31 6.36
N GLN A 142 5.41 1.19 5.94
CA GLN A 142 4.36 0.51 6.70
C GLN A 142 3.69 -0.54 5.81
N PRO A 143 3.02 -1.55 6.40
CA PRO A 143 2.15 -2.43 5.64
C PRO A 143 1.22 -1.65 4.71
N ALA A 144 0.93 -2.22 3.54
CA ALA A 144 -0.08 -1.70 2.63
C ALA A 144 -1.40 -1.43 3.38
N LEU A 145 -2.18 -0.45 2.94
CA LEU A 145 -3.57 -0.37 3.42
C LEU A 145 -4.36 -1.50 2.77
N ARG A 146 -4.96 -2.37 3.57
CA ARG A 146 -5.75 -3.51 3.06
C ARG A 146 -7.20 -3.36 3.46
N LEU A 147 -8.11 -3.55 2.50
CA LEU A 147 -9.54 -3.58 2.71
C LEU A 147 -10.04 -4.98 2.35
N VAL A 148 -10.51 -5.71 3.34
CA VAL A 148 -11.16 -7.01 3.16
C VAL A 148 -12.66 -6.80 3.17
N LEU A 149 -13.31 -7.06 2.04
CA LEU A 149 -14.76 -7.02 1.89
C LEU A 149 -15.33 -8.42 2.06
N THR A 150 -16.39 -8.57 2.83
CA THR A 150 -17.06 -9.86 3.02
C THR A 150 -18.36 -9.90 2.22
N GLY A 151 -18.52 -10.94 1.41
CA GLY A 151 -19.69 -11.14 0.53
C GLY A 151 -19.54 -10.50 -0.85
N HIS A 152 -20.23 -11.06 -1.86
CA HIS A 152 -20.24 -10.51 -3.22
C HIS A 152 -21.57 -9.82 -3.50
N SER A 153 -21.53 -8.50 -3.69
CA SER A 153 -22.70 -7.67 -3.96
C SER A 153 -22.35 -6.42 -4.76
N PRO A 154 -23.33 -5.73 -5.36
CA PRO A 154 -23.11 -4.45 -6.01
C PRO A 154 -22.51 -3.40 -5.05
N VAL A 155 -22.96 -3.39 -3.79
CA VAL A 155 -22.43 -2.49 -2.75
C VAL A 155 -20.95 -2.75 -2.50
N ASN A 156 -20.55 -4.02 -2.34
CA ASN A 156 -19.13 -4.37 -2.20
C ASN A 156 -18.32 -4.08 -3.48
N ALA A 157 -18.92 -4.18 -4.68
CA ALA A 157 -18.24 -3.76 -5.90
C ALA A 157 -17.97 -2.24 -5.94
N ASP A 158 -18.91 -1.42 -5.46
CA ASP A 158 -18.72 0.02 -5.34
C ASP A 158 -17.73 0.41 -4.23
N LEU A 159 -17.81 -0.26 -3.08
CA LEU A 159 -16.84 -0.10 -1.99
C LEU A 159 -15.44 -0.53 -2.41
N ALA A 160 -15.32 -1.59 -3.21
CA ALA A 160 -14.04 -2.01 -3.76
C ALA A 160 -13.44 -0.93 -4.67
N ARG A 161 -14.25 -0.35 -5.56
CA ARG A 161 -13.82 0.79 -6.39
C ARG A 161 -13.40 1.99 -5.53
N GLN A 162 -14.12 2.27 -4.45
CA GLN A 162 -13.77 3.34 -3.51
C GLN A 162 -12.46 3.06 -2.78
N GLY A 163 -12.29 1.86 -2.22
CA GLY A 163 -11.06 1.44 -1.55
C GLY A 163 -9.85 1.53 -2.46
N GLN A 164 -9.99 1.07 -3.71
CA GLN A 164 -8.93 1.20 -4.71
C GLN A 164 -8.56 2.67 -5.00
N ARG A 165 -9.55 3.58 -5.12
CA ARG A 165 -9.29 5.03 -5.25
C ARG A 165 -8.63 5.63 -4.02
N LEU A 166 -8.86 5.02 -2.86
CA LEU A 166 -8.25 5.39 -1.59
C LEU A 166 -6.90 4.68 -1.34
N GLY A 167 -6.35 3.98 -2.34
CA GLY A 167 -5.03 3.35 -2.27
C GLY A 167 -5.00 2.00 -1.53
N PHE A 168 -6.17 1.44 -1.18
CA PHE A 168 -6.25 0.13 -0.56
C PHE A 168 -5.96 -0.99 -1.56
N GLU A 169 -5.18 -1.96 -1.11
CA GLU A 169 -5.31 -3.33 -1.61
C GLU A 169 -6.69 -3.84 -1.21
N VAL A 170 -7.51 -4.21 -2.20
CA VAL A 170 -8.88 -4.66 -1.94
C VAL A 170 -8.98 -6.15 -2.22
N ILE A 171 -9.42 -6.87 -1.20
CA ILE A 171 -9.65 -8.32 -1.21
C ILE A 171 -11.12 -8.54 -0.91
N LEU A 172 -11.81 -9.31 -1.76
CA LEU A 172 -13.20 -9.68 -1.55
C LEU A 172 -13.28 -11.17 -1.22
N CYS A 173 -13.74 -11.49 -0.02
CA CYS A 173 -13.92 -12.85 0.46
C CYS A 173 -15.39 -13.26 0.38
N ALA A 174 -15.69 -14.30 -0.41
CA ALA A 174 -17.01 -14.92 -0.46
C ALA A 174 -16.88 -16.44 -0.66
N PRO A 175 -17.59 -17.28 0.14
CA PRO A 175 -17.73 -18.69 -0.17
C PRO A 175 -18.62 -18.82 -1.40
N ASP A 176 -18.11 -19.46 -2.44
CA ASP A 176 -18.86 -19.71 -3.68
C ASP A 176 -20.16 -20.50 -3.46
N HIS A 177 -21.29 -20.01 -3.96
CA HIS A 177 -22.16 -20.82 -4.84
C HIS A 177 -22.92 -19.92 -5.83
N PRO A 178 -22.85 -20.17 -7.17
CA PRO A 178 -23.53 -19.37 -8.20
C PRO A 178 -25.06 -19.47 -8.23
N ASP A 179 -25.68 -20.35 -7.42
CA ASP A 179 -27.04 -20.82 -7.72
C ASP A 179 -28.18 -20.12 -6.99
N THR A 180 -27.96 -19.08 -6.18
CA THR A 180 -29.09 -18.36 -5.58
C THR A 180 -28.80 -16.87 -5.34
N HIS A 181 -29.22 -16.05 -6.30
CA HIS A 181 -29.60 -14.64 -6.13
C HIS A 181 -28.55 -13.57 -5.76
N HIS A 182 -27.24 -13.84 -5.79
CA HIS A 182 -26.24 -12.81 -5.46
C HIS A 182 -25.35 -12.42 -6.66
N SER A 183 -25.64 -11.23 -7.20
CA SER A 183 -24.86 -10.38 -8.11
C SER A 183 -24.06 -11.05 -9.26
N THR A 184 -24.53 -10.87 -10.49
CA THR A 184 -23.74 -11.09 -11.73
C THR A 184 -22.75 -9.95 -12.01
N ALA A 185 -22.55 -9.02 -11.06
CA ALA A 185 -21.70 -7.87 -11.29
C ALA A 185 -20.24 -8.31 -11.41
N PRO A 186 -19.55 -7.97 -12.51
CA PRO A 186 -18.13 -8.26 -12.65
C PRO A 186 -17.37 -7.58 -11.52
N LEU A 187 -16.44 -8.32 -10.92
CA LEU A 187 -15.52 -7.75 -9.94
C LEU A 187 -14.71 -6.64 -10.61
N PRO A 188 -14.49 -5.50 -9.92
CA PRO A 188 -13.61 -4.46 -10.45
C PRO A 188 -12.21 -5.01 -10.71
N ALA A 189 -11.57 -4.52 -11.78
CA ALA A 189 -10.23 -4.96 -12.14
C ALA A 189 -9.25 -4.83 -10.96
N GLY A 190 -8.43 -5.86 -10.80
CA GLY A 190 -7.42 -5.97 -9.76
C GLY A 190 -7.95 -6.25 -8.34
N VAL A 191 -9.25 -6.31 -8.09
CA VAL A 191 -9.75 -6.82 -6.78
C VAL A 191 -9.35 -8.28 -6.67
N GLU A 192 -8.67 -8.65 -5.59
CA GLU A 192 -8.38 -10.04 -5.30
C GLU A 192 -9.65 -10.73 -4.82
N PHE A 193 -10.02 -11.86 -5.43
CA PHE A 193 -11.18 -12.64 -5.02
C PHE A 193 -10.75 -13.88 -4.26
N GLN A 194 -11.16 -13.95 -3.00
CA GLN A 194 -10.93 -15.09 -2.13
C GLN A 194 -12.19 -15.92 -2.04
N ARG A 195 -12.14 -17.13 -2.60
CA ARG A 195 -13.24 -18.11 -2.63
C ARG A 195 -13.40 -18.81 -1.28
N ALA A 196 -13.55 -18.04 -0.23
CA ALA A 196 -13.70 -18.50 1.15
C ALA A 196 -14.33 -17.39 1.99
N PRO A 197 -14.89 -17.71 3.18
CA PRO A 197 -15.20 -16.69 4.17
C PRO A 197 -13.94 -15.90 4.55
N ALA A 198 -14.10 -14.65 5.02
CA ALA A 198 -12.97 -13.80 5.39
C ALA A 198 -12.18 -14.33 6.60
N ALA A 199 -12.83 -15.03 7.53
CA ALA A 199 -12.18 -15.49 8.75
C ALA A 199 -10.99 -16.45 8.50
N PRO A 200 -11.10 -17.51 7.67
CA PRO A 200 -9.96 -18.33 7.26
C PRO A 200 -8.83 -17.53 6.59
N PHE A 201 -9.17 -16.59 5.71
CA PHE A 201 -8.19 -15.74 5.02
C PHE A 201 -7.38 -14.90 6.02
N LEU A 202 -8.06 -14.23 6.95
CA LEU A 202 -7.42 -13.41 7.98
C LEU A 202 -6.56 -14.26 8.93
N ARG A 203 -7.07 -15.42 9.38
CA ARG A 203 -6.32 -16.36 10.24
C ARG A 203 -5.09 -16.94 9.55
N GLY A 204 -5.13 -17.08 8.23
CA GLY A 204 -4.02 -17.55 7.40
C GLY A 204 -2.91 -16.53 7.15
N GLY A 205 -2.92 -15.36 7.82
CA GLY A 205 -1.96 -14.28 7.60
C GLY A 205 -2.41 -13.23 6.58
N GLY A 206 -3.64 -13.32 6.08
CA GLY A 206 -4.24 -12.32 5.20
C GLY A 206 -4.57 -10.99 5.89
N GLY A 207 -4.46 -10.91 7.23
CA GLY A 207 -4.62 -9.67 7.99
C GLY A 207 -3.30 -9.19 8.62
N HIS A 208 -3.12 -7.87 8.66
CA HIS A 208 -2.02 -7.19 9.37
C HIS A 208 -2.55 -5.92 10.04
N ARG A 209 -1.68 -5.17 10.74
CA ARG A 209 -2.07 -4.01 11.58
C ARG A 209 -2.80 -2.91 10.82
N ARG A 210 -2.73 -2.88 9.49
CA ARG A 210 -3.32 -1.88 8.60
C ARG A 210 -4.41 -2.48 7.69
N THR A 211 -5.01 -3.57 8.13
CA THR A 211 -6.16 -4.20 7.47
C THR A 211 -7.46 -3.69 8.07
N LEU A 212 -8.32 -3.13 7.24
CA LEU A 212 -9.73 -2.86 7.51
C LEU A 212 -10.56 -4.02 6.96
N VAL A 213 -11.54 -4.48 7.73
CA VAL A 213 -12.50 -5.49 7.27
C VAL A 213 -13.90 -4.88 7.30
N MET A 214 -14.66 -5.05 6.22
CA MET A 214 -15.99 -4.47 6.05
C MET A 214 -16.96 -5.49 5.46
N ASP A 215 -18.16 -5.57 6.03
CA ASP A 215 -19.28 -6.36 5.50
C ASP A 215 -20.37 -5.42 5.01
N ALA A 216 -20.70 -5.47 3.72
CA ALA A 216 -21.75 -4.66 3.14
C ALA A 216 -23.04 -5.41 2.81
N THR A 217 -23.12 -6.69 3.17
CA THR A 217 -24.13 -7.62 2.68
C THR A 217 -24.99 -8.17 3.80
N ASP A 218 -26.07 -7.45 4.11
CA ASP A 218 -27.16 -7.86 5.02
C ASP A 218 -26.70 -8.15 6.46
N ALA A 219 -27.39 -7.55 7.44
CA ALA A 219 -27.06 -7.70 8.86
C ALA A 219 -27.05 -9.17 9.32
N SER A 220 -27.71 -10.07 8.58
CA SER A 220 -27.80 -11.51 8.85
C SER A 220 -26.51 -12.30 8.56
N ALA A 221 -25.73 -11.93 7.53
CA ALA A 221 -24.45 -12.58 7.22
C ALA A 221 -23.38 -12.25 8.28
N ILE A 222 -23.44 -11.02 8.81
CA ILE A 222 -22.64 -10.54 9.93
C ILE A 222 -22.90 -11.37 11.19
N VAL A 223 -24.15 -11.77 11.46
CA VAL A 223 -24.50 -12.62 12.61
C VAL A 223 -23.90 -14.02 12.50
N ARG A 224 -23.82 -14.60 11.30
CA ARG A 224 -23.26 -15.94 11.09
C ARG A 224 -21.74 -15.94 11.13
N ALA A 225 -21.10 -15.00 10.44
CA ALA A 225 -19.67 -14.76 10.58
C ALA A 225 -19.33 -14.49 12.05
N SER A 226 -20.18 -13.75 12.80
CA SER A 226 -19.96 -13.47 14.22
C SER A 226 -20.02 -14.69 15.16
N ARG A 227 -20.73 -15.76 14.80
CA ARG A 227 -20.81 -16.95 15.66
C ARG A 227 -19.61 -17.88 15.50
N GLU A 228 -18.94 -17.83 14.36
CA GLU A 228 -17.73 -18.60 14.05
C GLU A 228 -16.44 -17.74 14.13
N ALA A 229 -16.59 -16.42 14.06
CA ALA A 229 -15.61 -15.35 14.28
C ALA A 229 -16.33 -13.99 14.49
N CYS A 230 -16.66 -13.63 15.73
CA CYS A 230 -17.39 -12.43 16.19
C CYS A 230 -17.21 -11.14 15.34
N CYS A 231 -18.29 -10.61 14.77
CA CYS A 231 -18.36 -9.42 13.90
C CYS A 231 -19.17 -8.27 14.55
N HIS A 232 -18.91 -7.02 14.14
CA HIS A 232 -19.83 -5.94 13.68
C HIS A 232 -19.10 -4.58 13.62
N GLY A 233 -19.07 -3.91 12.46
CA GLY A 233 -18.69 -2.50 12.31
C GLY A 233 -18.77 -2.00 10.86
N TYR A 234 -19.57 -0.96 10.59
CA TYR A 234 -19.67 -0.29 9.30
C TYR A 234 -19.07 1.12 9.45
N LEU A 235 -17.89 1.36 8.88
CA LEU A 235 -17.36 2.70 8.65
C LEU A 235 -17.72 3.06 7.22
N ALA A 236 -18.33 4.22 6.97
CA ALA A 236 -18.47 4.67 5.60
C ALA A 236 -17.06 4.91 5.03
N MET A 237 -16.77 4.38 3.83
CA MET A 237 -15.47 4.60 3.19
C MET A 237 -15.16 6.10 2.99
N ALA A 238 -16.19 6.96 2.95
CA ALA A 238 -16.07 8.40 2.88
C ALA A 238 -15.49 9.04 4.16
N ASP A 239 -15.61 8.38 5.32
CA ASP A 239 -15.08 8.86 6.60
C ASP A 239 -13.64 8.38 6.85
N ILE A 240 -13.08 7.58 5.93
CA ILE A 240 -11.72 7.09 5.99
C ILE A 240 -10.78 8.11 5.36
N ASP A 241 -9.90 8.67 6.19
CA ASP A 241 -8.71 9.37 5.72
C ASP A 241 -7.50 8.41 5.75
N PRO A 242 -7.00 7.95 4.59
CA PRO A 242 -5.82 7.10 4.49
C PRO A 242 -4.58 7.68 5.19
N ARG A 243 -4.50 9.01 5.34
CA ARG A 243 -3.41 9.69 6.08
C ARG A 243 -3.47 9.42 7.58
N ARG A 244 -4.68 9.28 8.12
CA ARG A 244 -4.91 8.96 9.55
C ARG A 244 -4.77 7.46 9.85
N ALA A 245 -4.74 6.62 8.82
CA ALA A 245 -4.56 5.19 8.95
C ALA A 245 -3.13 4.77 9.40
N ALA A 246 -2.18 5.71 9.46
CA ALA A 246 -0.81 5.52 9.96
C ALA A 246 -0.73 4.79 11.32
N ASN A 247 -1.73 5.01 12.19
CA ASN A 247 -1.80 4.43 13.53
C ASN A 247 -2.90 3.37 13.69
N TRP A 248 -3.48 2.90 12.58
CA TRP A 248 -4.44 1.81 12.68
C TRP A 248 -3.73 0.57 13.19
N LEU A 249 -4.35 -0.03 14.20
CA LEU A 249 -3.96 -1.30 14.76
C LEU A 249 -5.11 -2.23 14.48
N TYR A 250 -4.81 -3.37 13.87
CA TYR A 250 -5.68 -4.53 13.99
C TYR A 250 -5.55 -5.03 15.43
N ASP A 251 -6.45 -4.57 16.29
CA ASP A 251 -6.55 -4.92 17.72
C ASP A 251 -7.69 -5.91 18.00
N GLY A 252 -8.38 -6.35 16.95
CA GLY A 252 -9.48 -7.29 17.00
C GLY A 252 -10.69 -6.74 16.25
N TRP A 253 -11.85 -7.34 16.49
CA TRP A 253 -13.11 -6.84 15.95
C TRP A 253 -13.70 -5.83 16.94
N HIS A 254 -13.79 -4.57 16.53
CA HIS A 254 -14.34 -3.48 17.36
C HIS A 254 -15.70 -3.01 16.85
N SER A 255 -16.62 -2.76 17.79
CA SER A 255 -17.93 -2.19 17.50
C SER A 255 -17.88 -0.66 17.52
N LEU A 256 -18.28 -0.01 16.43
CA LEU A 256 -18.56 1.42 16.39
C LEU A 256 -20.06 1.62 16.11
N ARG A 257 -20.75 2.34 17.00
CA ARG A 257 -22.14 2.76 16.81
C ARG A 257 -22.15 4.10 16.09
N THR A 258 -22.67 4.16 14.87
CA THR A 258 -23.16 5.42 14.33
C THR A 258 -24.56 5.63 14.87
N SER A 259 -24.76 6.69 15.65
CA SER A 259 -26.11 7.18 15.87
C SER A 259 -26.69 7.56 14.50
N PRO A 260 -27.92 7.17 14.16
CA PRO A 260 -28.57 7.72 13.00
C PRO A 260 -28.75 9.22 13.26
N THR A 261 -27.99 10.05 12.56
CA THR A 261 -28.40 11.45 12.38
C THR A 261 -29.72 11.42 11.62
N VAL A 262 -30.75 11.88 12.32
CA VAL A 262 -32.12 12.13 11.86
C VAL A 262 -32.14 13.05 10.65
#